data_AF-A0A1G9LSR6-F1
#
_entry.id   AF-A0A1G9LSR6-F1
#
_cell.length_a   1.000
_cell.length_b   1.000
_cell.length_c   1.000
_cell.angle_alpha   90.00
_cell.angle_beta   90.00
_cell.angle_gamma   90.00
#
_symmetry.space_group_name_H-M   'P 1'
#
loop_
_entity.id
_entity.type
_entity.pdbx_description
1 polymer ?
#
loop_
_entity_poly.entity_id
_entity_poly.type
_entity_poly.pdbx_seq_one_letter_code
_entity_poly.pdbx_strand_id
1 'polypeptide(L)'
;MKLKPVRSAWPNHLEMVARVGSPQYEAAVKSAGDSVLNSTVSTSTNLDNFGLLSQYELNSHIPTPEAIRALEELLESGERREEPLQVVLTQYPELLASTVVGGWKTFVIPKPRLGAEHVPDFLILGINSVGPQWLTVEIEGARHQILTKKGKLAQQTRHAIEQVEDWREWLTRNVSYTQIEKGYHGLTTRAPGLVIIGRDDPSAERQASRARTEEQARIAVHSWDWLLRGARNLSDHALYKTKFAIDNLNEQAGQQVVALPVSRASTFDELLAGDEDAEYNRFPW
;
A
#
# COMPACT_ATOMS: atom_id res chain seq x y z
N MET A 1 41.31 20.40 -21.56
CA MET A 1 40.23 21.37 -21.22
C MET A 1 39.32 20.69 -20.21
N LYS A 2 39.25 21.15 -18.96
CA LYS A 2 38.47 20.50 -17.88
C LYS A 2 37.00 20.90 -18.02
N LEU A 3 36.15 19.96 -18.43
CA LEU A 3 34.70 20.17 -18.48
C LEU A 3 34.12 20.08 -17.06
N LYS A 4 33.41 21.12 -16.64
CA LYS A 4 32.57 21.08 -15.44
C LYS A 4 31.37 20.15 -15.71
N PRO A 5 30.97 19.28 -14.76
CA PRO A 5 29.80 18.45 -14.94
C PRO A 5 28.53 19.33 -14.90
N VAL A 6 27.70 19.19 -15.92
CA VAL A 6 26.35 19.79 -15.99
C VAL A 6 25.48 19.08 -14.96
N ARG A 7 24.88 19.85 -14.04
CA ARG A 7 23.83 19.36 -13.14
C ARG A 7 22.57 19.09 -13.99
N SER A 8 22.04 17.87 -13.89
CA SER A 8 20.88 17.34 -14.62
C SER A 8 21.15 16.78 -16.03
N ALA A 9 21.59 15.54 -16.08
CA ALA A 9 21.30 14.63 -17.18
C ALA A 9 21.38 13.20 -16.61
N TRP A 10 20.24 12.67 -16.17
CA TRP A 10 20.07 11.23 -16.00
C TRP A 10 20.15 10.61 -17.42
N PRO A 11 20.94 9.55 -17.67
CA PRO A 11 21.23 9.15 -19.04
C PRO A 11 20.04 8.39 -19.61
N ASN A 12 19.20 9.07 -20.38
CA ASN A 12 18.18 8.43 -21.22
C ASN A 12 18.78 7.79 -22.50
N HIS A 13 20.11 7.82 -22.65
CA HIS A 13 20.82 7.25 -23.80
C HIS A 13 22.15 6.64 -23.33
N LEU A 14 22.17 5.33 -23.11
CA LEU A 14 23.39 4.55 -22.90
C LEU A 14 23.74 3.86 -24.23
N GLU A 15 24.78 4.34 -24.92
CA GLU A 15 25.42 3.56 -25.99
C GLU A 15 26.48 2.66 -25.37
N MET A 16 26.17 1.37 -25.26
CA MET A 16 27.14 0.35 -24.88
C MET A 16 27.56 -0.42 -26.13
N VAL A 17 28.80 -0.21 -26.59
CA VAL A 17 29.36 -0.94 -27.72
C VAL A 17 30.16 -2.12 -27.19
N ALA A 18 29.66 -3.34 -27.42
CA ALA A 18 30.35 -4.58 -27.08
C ALA A 18 30.35 -5.53 -28.28
N ARG A 19 31.41 -6.34 -28.40
CA ARG A 19 31.56 -7.29 -29.51
C ARG A 19 30.65 -8.50 -29.28
N VAL A 20 29.74 -8.77 -30.22
CA VAL A 20 28.85 -9.94 -30.19
C VAL A 20 29.65 -11.22 -29.88
N GLY A 21 29.20 -11.97 -28.87
CA GLY A 21 29.84 -13.21 -28.40
C GLY A 21 30.99 -13.03 -27.39
N SER A 22 31.32 -11.82 -26.96
CA SER A 22 32.24 -11.61 -25.84
C SER A 22 31.51 -11.61 -24.49
N PRO A 23 32.17 -11.96 -23.37
CA PRO A 23 31.56 -11.85 -22.03
C PRO A 23 31.05 -10.43 -21.72
N GLN A 24 31.70 -9.40 -22.28
CA GLN A 24 31.27 -8.01 -22.14
C GLN A 24 29.97 -7.70 -22.90
N TYR A 25 29.64 -8.47 -23.95
CA TYR A 25 28.39 -8.30 -24.69
C TYR A 25 27.18 -8.78 -23.91
N GLU A 26 27.24 -9.95 -23.27
CA GLU A 26 26.16 -10.44 -22.41
C GLU A 26 25.89 -9.47 -21.25
N ALA A 27 26.97 -8.98 -20.61
CA ALA A 27 26.86 -7.97 -19.56
C ALA A 27 26.25 -6.65 -20.06
N ALA A 28 26.61 -6.21 -21.28
CA ALA A 28 26.07 -5.00 -21.89
C ALA A 28 24.58 -5.13 -22.23
N VAL A 29 24.17 -6.25 -22.82
CA VAL A 29 22.75 -6.55 -23.13
C VAL A 29 21.92 -6.59 -21.84
N LYS A 30 22.42 -7.26 -20.80
CA LYS A 30 21.76 -7.30 -19.50
C LYS A 30 21.61 -5.89 -18.90
N SER A 31 22.68 -5.10 -18.88
CA SER A 31 22.65 -3.73 -18.34
C SER A 31 21.69 -2.81 -19.10
N ALA A 32 21.61 -2.96 -20.43
CA ALA A 32 20.65 -2.22 -21.25
C ALA A 32 19.20 -2.66 -20.93
N GLY A 33 18.93 -3.97 -20.84
CA GLY A 33 17.62 -4.50 -20.46
C GLY A 33 17.17 -4.02 -19.08
N ASP A 34 18.06 -4.10 -18.07
CA ASP A 34 17.81 -3.61 -16.72
C ASP A 34 17.48 -2.11 -16.70
N SER A 35 18.17 -1.31 -17.53
CA SER A 35 17.91 0.13 -17.65
C SER A 35 16.53 0.41 -18.24
N VAL A 36 16.13 -0.33 -19.29
CA VAL A 36 14.81 -0.20 -19.91
C VAL A 36 13.70 -0.57 -18.91
N LEU A 37 13.85 -1.68 -18.19
CA LEU A 37 12.88 -2.12 -17.18
C LEU A 37 12.71 -1.09 -16.07
N ASN A 38 13.80 -0.49 -15.58
CA ASN A 38 13.74 0.55 -14.55
C ASN A 38 13.16 1.89 -15.04
N SER A 39 13.26 2.16 -16.34
CA SER A 39 12.71 3.39 -16.95
C SER A 39 11.21 3.30 -17.25
N THR A 40 10.68 2.08 -17.33
CA THR A 40 9.30 1.81 -17.76
C THR A 40 8.40 1.51 -16.57
N VAL A 41 7.29 2.23 -16.43
CA VAL A 41 6.23 1.84 -15.49
C VAL A 41 5.42 0.73 -16.15
N SER A 42 5.35 -0.45 -15.53
CA SER A 42 4.53 -1.53 -16.05
C SER A 42 3.06 -1.14 -15.96
N THR A 43 2.41 -1.01 -17.11
CA THR A 43 0.95 -0.82 -17.22
C THR A 43 0.22 -2.12 -17.55
N SER A 44 0.96 -3.22 -17.73
CA SER A 44 0.37 -4.52 -18.03
C SER A 44 -0.37 -5.03 -16.80
N THR A 45 -1.63 -5.39 -17.02
CA THR A 45 -2.52 -5.94 -16.00
C THR A 45 -2.75 -7.44 -16.17
N ASN A 46 -1.92 -8.12 -16.97
CA ASN A 46 -2.01 -9.56 -17.14
C ASN A 46 -1.75 -10.26 -15.80
N LEU A 47 -2.81 -10.85 -15.24
CA LEU A 47 -2.78 -11.48 -13.92
C LEU A 47 -1.98 -12.79 -13.91
N ASP A 48 -1.80 -13.44 -15.07
CA ASP A 48 -1.03 -14.69 -15.18
C ASP A 48 0.43 -14.51 -14.77
N ASN A 49 0.96 -13.29 -14.97
CA ASN A 49 2.30 -12.91 -14.53
C ASN A 49 2.49 -13.10 -13.02
N PHE A 50 1.42 -12.97 -12.23
CA PHE A 50 1.49 -13.02 -10.76
C PHE A 50 1.13 -14.39 -10.18
N GLY A 51 1.06 -15.44 -11.00
CA GLY A 51 0.71 -16.80 -10.55
C GLY A 51 1.62 -17.33 -9.43
N LEU A 52 2.92 -17.00 -9.47
CA LEU A 52 3.89 -17.36 -8.42
C LEU A 52 3.59 -16.70 -7.06
N LEU A 53 2.80 -15.62 -7.04
CA LEU A 53 2.47 -14.85 -5.85
C LEU A 53 1.12 -15.26 -5.24
N SER A 54 0.38 -16.18 -5.86
CA SER A 54 -0.96 -16.59 -5.43
C SER A 54 -1.05 -16.98 -3.95
N GLN A 55 -0.01 -17.59 -3.38
CA GLN A 55 0.05 -17.93 -1.95
C GLN A 55 0.05 -16.72 -1.01
N TYR A 56 0.40 -15.53 -1.51
CA TYR A 56 0.48 -14.27 -0.78
C TYR A 56 -0.72 -13.36 -1.05
N GLU A 57 -1.68 -13.81 -1.86
CA GLU A 57 -2.87 -13.05 -2.20
C GLU A 57 -3.77 -12.89 -0.96
N LEU A 58 -4.23 -11.67 -0.72
CA LEU A 58 -5.21 -11.41 0.32
C LEU A 58 -6.57 -11.98 -0.10
N ASN A 59 -7.15 -12.82 0.76
CA ASN A 59 -8.52 -13.31 0.58
C ASN A 59 -9.57 -12.20 0.76
N SER A 60 -9.26 -11.19 1.58
CA SER A 60 -10.09 -10.03 1.87
C SER A 60 -9.20 -8.83 2.13
N HIS A 61 -9.57 -7.67 1.60
CA HIS A 61 -8.95 -6.38 1.91
C HIS A 61 -9.49 -5.76 3.19
N ILE A 62 -10.57 -6.32 3.75
CA ILE A 62 -11.21 -5.83 4.96
C ILE A 62 -10.56 -6.53 6.16
N PRO A 63 -9.89 -5.80 7.06
CA PRO A 63 -9.33 -6.36 8.28
C PRO A 63 -10.40 -6.97 9.18
N THR A 64 -10.12 -8.15 9.70
CA THR A 64 -11.02 -8.80 10.67
C THR A 64 -10.98 -8.07 12.02
N PRO A 65 -12.08 -8.09 12.81
CA PRO A 65 -12.06 -7.54 14.16
C PRO A 65 -10.96 -8.18 15.03
N GLU A 66 -10.70 -9.47 14.84
CA GLU A 66 -9.63 -10.21 15.52
C GLU A 66 -8.25 -9.66 15.16
N ALA A 67 -8.00 -9.38 13.87
CA ALA A 67 -6.74 -8.79 13.41
C ALA A 67 -6.49 -7.40 14.02
N ILE A 68 -7.51 -6.53 13.99
CA ILE A 68 -7.45 -5.19 14.57
C ILE A 68 -7.16 -5.27 16.06
N ARG A 69 -7.88 -6.12 16.78
CA ARG A 69 -7.69 -6.32 18.23
C ARG A 69 -6.30 -6.85 18.53
N ALA A 70 -5.79 -7.82 17.77
CA ALA A 70 -4.46 -8.39 17.98
C ALA A 70 -3.36 -7.32 17.85
N LEU A 71 -3.45 -6.45 16.84
CA LEU A 71 -2.52 -5.34 16.70
C LEU A 71 -2.67 -4.32 17.83
N GLU A 72 -3.89 -3.94 18.18
CA GLU A 72 -4.16 -2.99 19.28
C GLU A 72 -3.62 -3.49 20.62
N GLU A 73 -3.95 -4.71 21.01
CA GLU A 73 -3.47 -5.34 22.25
C GLU A 73 -1.93 -5.38 22.29
N LEU A 74 -1.28 -5.71 21.17
CA LEU A 74 0.18 -5.72 21.09
C LEU A 74 0.76 -4.31 21.26
N LEU A 75 0.16 -3.31 20.62
CA LEU A 75 0.58 -1.92 20.73
C LEU A 75 0.38 -1.37 22.16
N GLU A 76 -0.66 -1.82 22.87
CA GLU A 76 -0.97 -1.44 24.25
C GLU A 76 -0.13 -2.20 25.30
N SER A 77 0.27 -3.44 25.01
CA SER A 77 1.09 -4.28 25.90
C SER A 77 2.41 -3.64 26.31
N GLY A 78 2.89 -2.73 25.48
CA GLY A 78 4.17 -2.06 25.69
C GLY A 78 5.38 -2.83 25.17
N GLU A 79 5.17 -3.79 24.28
CA GLU A 79 6.25 -4.44 23.54
C GLU A 79 7.14 -3.39 22.85
N ARG A 80 8.45 -3.66 22.89
CA ARG A 80 9.49 -2.80 22.31
C ARG A 80 10.16 -3.42 21.10
N ARG A 81 10.13 -4.76 21.04
CA ARG A 81 10.70 -5.55 19.98
C ARG A 81 9.84 -5.48 18.73
N GLU A 82 10.49 -5.65 17.60
CA GLU A 82 9.87 -5.63 16.28
C GLU A 82 9.28 -7.00 15.92
N GLU A 83 9.91 -8.09 16.37
CA GLU A 83 9.53 -9.44 15.97
C GLU A 83 8.07 -9.80 16.27
N PRO A 84 7.47 -9.40 17.41
CA PRO A 84 6.04 -9.64 17.65
C PRO A 84 5.14 -8.88 16.66
N LEU A 85 5.53 -7.68 16.24
CA LEU A 85 4.80 -6.89 15.24
C LEU A 85 4.88 -7.58 13.87
N GLN A 86 6.06 -8.10 13.50
CA GLN A 86 6.24 -8.93 12.31
C GLN A 86 5.30 -10.14 12.32
N VAL A 87 5.21 -10.85 13.44
CA VAL A 87 4.37 -12.04 13.59
C VAL A 87 2.90 -11.68 13.37
N VAL A 88 2.40 -10.61 14.02
CA VAL A 88 1.01 -10.17 13.87
C VAL A 88 0.70 -9.80 12.42
N LEU A 89 1.57 -9.02 11.75
CA LEU A 89 1.34 -8.63 10.35
C LEU A 89 1.47 -9.79 9.37
N THR A 90 2.30 -10.79 9.68
CA THR A 90 2.40 -12.02 8.86
C THR A 90 1.16 -12.90 9.03
N GLN A 91 0.61 -12.95 10.24
CA GLN A 91 -0.60 -13.71 10.54
C GLN A 91 -1.87 -13.03 10.00
N TYR A 92 -1.91 -11.70 10.02
CA TYR A 92 -3.04 -10.88 9.59
C TYR A 92 -2.59 -9.85 8.53
N PRO A 93 -2.21 -10.32 7.33
CA PRO A 93 -1.65 -9.46 6.29
C PRO A 93 -2.64 -8.42 5.76
N GLU A 94 -3.94 -8.62 5.94
CA GLU A 94 -4.98 -7.67 5.59
C GLU A 94 -4.89 -6.35 6.39
N LEU A 95 -4.18 -6.34 7.54
CA LEU A 95 -3.85 -5.10 8.26
C LEU A 95 -3.03 -4.12 7.42
N LEU A 96 -2.29 -4.61 6.44
CA LEU A 96 -1.51 -3.79 5.51
C LEU A 96 -2.29 -3.42 4.24
N ALA A 97 -3.55 -3.85 4.09
CA ALA A 97 -4.31 -3.63 2.85
C ALA A 97 -4.51 -2.13 2.53
N SER A 98 -4.60 -1.26 3.54
CA SER A 98 -4.78 0.19 3.34
C SER A 98 -3.55 0.92 2.83
N THR A 99 -2.37 0.27 2.83
CA THR A 99 -1.11 0.93 2.43
C THR A 99 -0.96 1.01 0.91
N VAL A 100 -1.72 0.23 0.16
CA VAL A 100 -1.73 0.21 -1.30
C VAL A 100 -3.14 0.27 -1.85
N VAL A 101 -3.29 0.81 -3.06
CA VAL A 101 -4.57 0.79 -3.78
C VAL A 101 -4.60 -0.45 -4.68
N GLY A 102 -5.02 -1.58 -4.13
CA GLY A 102 -5.27 -2.82 -4.89
C GLY A 102 -6.75 -2.93 -5.26
N GLY A 103 -7.10 -2.55 -6.48
CA GLY A 103 -8.48 -2.60 -6.94
C GLY A 103 -8.94 -4.00 -7.37
N TRP A 104 -8.02 -4.81 -7.89
CA TRP A 104 -8.33 -6.16 -8.40
C TRP A 104 -7.76 -7.25 -7.49
N LYS A 105 -6.49 -7.12 -7.12
CA LYS A 105 -5.80 -8.05 -6.22
C LYS A 105 -4.80 -7.29 -5.36
N THR A 106 -4.58 -7.77 -4.14
CA THR A 106 -3.48 -7.33 -3.29
C THR A 106 -2.71 -8.55 -2.80
N PHE A 107 -1.39 -8.44 -2.79
CA PHE A 107 -0.49 -9.46 -2.29
C PHE A 107 0.39 -8.85 -1.19
N VAL A 108 0.60 -9.60 -0.12
CA VAL A 108 1.48 -9.21 0.99
C VAL A 108 2.50 -10.30 1.20
N ILE A 109 3.75 -10.01 0.87
CA ILE A 109 4.85 -10.97 0.86
C ILE A 109 5.73 -10.69 2.08
N PRO A 110 5.71 -11.54 3.12
CA PRO A 110 6.55 -11.37 4.29
C PRO A 110 7.99 -11.82 3.99
N LYS A 111 8.97 -11.03 4.42
CA LYS A 111 10.41 -11.33 4.36
C LYS A 111 10.89 -11.89 3.02
N PRO A 112 10.58 -11.24 1.87
CA PRO A 112 11.05 -11.68 0.57
C PRO A 112 12.57 -11.62 0.50
N ARG A 113 13.20 -12.69 0.00
CA ARG A 113 14.65 -12.73 -0.20
C ARG A 113 15.04 -12.08 -1.53
N LEU A 114 15.64 -10.89 -1.44
CA LEU A 114 16.22 -10.15 -2.56
C LEU A 114 17.72 -10.40 -2.61
N GLY A 115 18.10 -11.52 -3.21
CA GLY A 115 19.49 -12.00 -3.19
C GLY A 115 19.85 -12.66 -1.86
N ALA A 116 21.13 -12.63 -1.49
CA ALA A 116 21.62 -13.24 -0.25
C ALA A 116 21.60 -12.27 0.96
N GLU A 117 21.60 -10.97 0.71
CA GLU A 117 21.92 -9.95 1.74
C GLU A 117 20.75 -9.03 2.09
N HIS A 118 19.71 -8.95 1.25
CA HIS A 118 18.59 -8.03 1.48
C HIS A 118 17.28 -8.78 1.68
N VAL A 119 16.63 -8.51 2.81
CA VAL A 119 15.34 -9.09 3.19
C VAL A 119 14.49 -7.97 3.79
N PRO A 120 13.69 -7.27 2.98
CA PRO A 120 12.70 -6.32 3.48
C PRO A 120 11.72 -7.03 4.41
N ASP A 121 11.10 -6.32 5.36
CA ASP A 121 10.08 -6.95 6.21
C ASP A 121 8.85 -7.39 5.42
N PHE A 122 8.37 -6.52 4.53
CA PHE A 122 7.32 -6.87 3.58
C PHE A 122 7.51 -6.22 2.20
N LEU A 123 7.01 -6.94 1.20
CA LEU A 123 6.74 -6.38 -0.12
C LEU A 123 5.25 -6.52 -0.42
N ILE A 124 4.61 -5.42 -0.77
CA ILE A 124 3.17 -5.35 -1.03
C ILE A 124 2.95 -5.01 -2.50
N LEU A 125 2.04 -5.72 -3.14
CA LEU A 125 1.61 -5.45 -4.51
C LEU A 125 0.11 -5.20 -4.53
N GLY A 126 -0.31 -4.02 -4.93
CA GLY A 126 -1.69 -3.76 -5.36
C GLY A 126 -1.80 -3.79 -6.88
N ILE A 127 -2.77 -4.50 -7.44
CA ILE A 127 -3.07 -4.47 -8.87
C ILE A 127 -4.35 -3.67 -9.09
N ASN A 128 -4.31 -2.69 -9.98
CA ASN A 128 -5.48 -1.92 -10.40
C ASN A 128 -5.39 -1.60 -11.91
N SER A 129 -6.29 -0.73 -12.40
CA SER A 129 -6.38 -0.37 -13.82
C SER A 129 -5.12 0.33 -14.38
N VAL A 130 -4.24 0.85 -13.53
CA VAL A 130 -2.98 1.51 -13.91
C VAL A 130 -1.81 0.52 -13.98
N GLY A 131 -2.02 -0.74 -13.55
CA GLY A 131 -1.00 -1.78 -13.51
C GLY A 131 -0.56 -2.15 -12.08
N PRO A 132 0.51 -2.95 -11.92
CA PRO A 132 1.07 -3.32 -10.62
C PRO A 132 1.64 -2.10 -9.87
N GLN A 133 1.20 -1.92 -8.63
CA GLN A 133 1.69 -0.91 -7.68
C GLN A 133 2.43 -1.61 -6.56
N TRP A 134 3.76 -1.56 -6.61
CA TRP A 134 4.63 -2.13 -5.60
C TRP A 134 4.90 -1.14 -4.48
N LEU A 135 4.94 -1.63 -3.25
CA LEU A 135 5.35 -0.90 -2.06
C LEU A 135 6.29 -1.78 -1.24
N THR A 136 7.44 -1.24 -0.88
CA THR A 136 8.36 -1.88 0.08
C THR A 136 8.06 -1.36 1.47
N VAL A 137 8.06 -2.25 2.46
CA VAL A 137 7.75 -1.89 3.84
C VAL A 137 8.85 -2.41 4.76
N GLU A 138 9.39 -1.52 5.57
CA GLU A 138 10.22 -1.85 6.73
C GLU A 138 9.45 -1.47 8.00
N ILE A 139 9.55 -2.31 9.02
CA ILE A 139 8.89 -2.08 10.30
C ILE A 139 9.92 -1.95 11.41
N GLU A 140 9.57 -1.17 12.42
CA GLU A 140 10.42 -0.92 13.58
C GLU A 140 9.56 -0.92 14.84
N GLY A 141 10.19 -1.14 15.99
CA GLY A 141 9.50 -1.23 17.27
C GLY A 141 8.54 -0.08 17.54
N ALA A 142 7.33 -0.39 18.03
CA ALA A 142 6.28 0.61 18.30
C ALA A 142 6.66 1.67 19.34
N ARG A 143 7.71 1.42 20.13
CA ARG A 143 8.24 2.37 21.13
C ARG A 143 9.50 3.10 20.67
N HIS A 144 9.98 2.86 19.45
CA HIS A 144 11.06 3.64 18.88
C HIS A 144 10.61 5.08 18.63
N GLN A 145 11.53 6.01 18.86
CA GLN A 145 11.29 7.41 18.55
C GLN A 145 11.34 7.58 17.04
N ILE A 146 10.36 8.27 16.47
CA ILE A 146 10.39 8.64 15.05
C ILE A 146 11.37 9.80 14.83
N LEU A 147 11.39 10.74 15.78
CA LEU A 147 12.29 11.90 15.78
C LEU A 147 12.99 12.05 17.12
N THR A 148 14.21 12.53 17.05
CA THR A 148 14.94 13.06 18.20
C THR A 148 14.25 14.29 18.79
N LYS A 149 14.58 14.64 20.04
CA LYS A 149 14.11 15.89 20.70
C LYS A 149 14.42 17.17 19.90
N LYS A 150 15.38 17.13 18.97
CA LYS A 150 15.76 18.26 18.10
C LYS A 150 15.00 18.29 16.77
N GLY A 151 13.95 17.47 16.61
CA GLY A 151 13.12 17.41 15.41
C GLY A 151 13.77 16.72 14.19
N LYS A 152 14.94 16.10 14.37
CA LYS A 152 15.61 15.29 13.33
C LYS A 152 15.19 13.83 13.42
N LEU A 153 15.23 13.09 12.30
CA LEU A 153 14.99 11.64 12.28
C LEU A 153 15.84 10.92 13.33
N ALA A 154 15.21 9.99 14.07
CA ALA A 154 15.91 9.17 15.04
C ALA A 154 16.88 8.19 14.34
N GLN A 155 17.70 7.50 15.12
CA GLN A 155 18.65 6.53 14.55
C GLN A 155 17.92 5.37 13.87
N GLN A 156 16.93 4.79 14.54
CA GLN A 156 16.13 3.66 14.04
C GLN A 156 15.38 4.05 12.77
N THR A 157 14.75 5.23 12.75
CA THR A 157 14.08 5.73 11.54
C THR A 157 15.04 5.92 10.36
N ARG A 158 16.26 6.42 10.61
CA ARG A 158 17.27 6.55 9.56
C ARG A 158 17.74 5.19 9.06
N HIS A 159 17.93 4.23 9.97
CA HIS A 159 18.33 2.89 9.61
C HIS A 159 17.30 2.18 8.73
N ALA A 160 16.01 2.26 9.08
CA ALA A 160 14.94 1.73 8.25
C ALA A 160 14.86 2.41 6.87
N ILE A 161 15.12 3.73 6.79
CA ILE A 161 15.22 4.43 5.50
C ILE A 161 16.43 3.94 4.69
N GLU A 162 17.59 3.75 5.33
CA GLU A 162 18.80 3.22 4.70
C GLU A 162 18.55 1.80 4.15
N GLN A 163 17.87 0.94 4.90
CA GLN A 163 17.43 -0.38 4.41
C GLN A 163 16.55 -0.26 3.16
N VAL A 164 15.67 0.75 3.13
CA VAL A 164 14.84 1.03 1.96
C VAL A 164 15.68 1.48 0.74
N GLU A 165 16.72 2.27 0.98
CA GLU A 165 17.62 2.73 -0.08
C GLU A 165 18.52 1.60 -0.59
N ASP A 166 19.02 0.73 0.30
CA ASP A 166 19.87 -0.40 -0.03
C ASP A 166 19.17 -1.40 -0.97
N TRP A 167 17.88 -1.70 -0.75
CA TRP A 167 17.15 -2.58 -1.68
C TRP A 167 16.95 -1.94 -3.05
N ARG A 168 16.76 -0.60 -3.13
CA ARG A 168 16.65 0.10 -4.41
C ARG A 168 17.97 0.07 -5.16
N GLU A 169 19.07 0.27 -4.45
CA GLU A 169 20.40 0.12 -5.06
C GLU A 169 20.56 -1.32 -5.59
N TRP A 170 20.20 -2.32 -4.80
CA TRP A 170 20.27 -3.72 -5.22
C TRP A 170 19.42 -4.00 -6.48
N LEU A 171 18.19 -3.49 -6.56
CA LEU A 171 17.33 -3.65 -7.75
C LEU A 171 17.93 -3.02 -9.01
N THR A 172 18.75 -1.98 -8.89
CA THR A 172 19.40 -1.34 -10.04
C THR A 172 20.19 -2.36 -10.88
N ARG A 173 20.75 -3.40 -10.24
CA ARG A 173 21.55 -4.45 -10.89
C ARG A 173 20.80 -5.78 -11.06
N ASN A 174 19.62 -5.91 -10.46
CA ASN A 174 18.91 -7.19 -10.31
C ASN A 174 17.43 -7.13 -10.74
N VAL A 175 16.99 -6.06 -11.40
CA VAL A 175 15.58 -5.89 -11.78
C VAL A 175 15.08 -7.01 -12.68
N SER A 176 15.84 -7.42 -13.71
CA SER A 176 15.41 -8.53 -14.59
C SER A 176 15.24 -9.85 -13.82
N TYR A 177 16.22 -10.20 -12.99
CA TYR A 177 16.14 -11.39 -12.13
C TYR A 177 14.93 -11.33 -11.21
N THR A 178 14.67 -10.17 -10.62
CA THR A 178 13.57 -9.98 -9.68
C THR A 178 12.20 -10.08 -10.37
N GLN A 179 12.03 -9.45 -11.53
CA GLN A 179 10.76 -9.51 -12.24
C GLN A 179 10.49 -10.89 -12.84
N ILE A 180 11.51 -11.55 -13.39
CA ILE A 180 11.35 -12.82 -14.12
C ILE A 180 11.42 -14.02 -13.17
N GLU A 181 12.50 -14.18 -12.41
CA GLU A 181 12.74 -15.39 -11.61
C GLU A 181 11.94 -15.40 -10.31
N LYS A 182 11.65 -14.23 -9.73
CA LYS A 182 10.80 -14.12 -8.53
C LYS A 182 9.33 -13.86 -8.84
N GLY A 183 8.98 -13.61 -10.10
CA GLY A 183 7.62 -13.23 -10.50
C GLY A 183 7.18 -11.86 -9.99
N TYR A 184 8.10 -10.99 -9.56
CA TYR A 184 7.78 -9.64 -9.08
C TYR A 184 7.61 -8.66 -10.25
N HIS A 185 6.77 -9.01 -11.22
CA HIS A 185 6.60 -8.25 -12.46
C HIS A 185 6.24 -6.78 -12.21
N GLY A 186 6.93 -5.87 -12.89
CA GLY A 186 6.75 -4.42 -12.70
C GLY A 186 7.41 -3.85 -11.45
N LEU A 187 8.09 -4.64 -10.61
CA LEU A 187 8.90 -4.11 -9.53
C LEU A 187 10.14 -3.43 -10.10
N THR A 188 10.37 -2.18 -9.72
CA THR A 188 11.50 -1.38 -10.20
C THR A 188 12.14 -0.63 -9.03
N THR A 189 13.30 -0.02 -9.27
CA THR A 189 13.98 0.87 -8.32
C THR A 189 13.14 2.09 -7.90
N ARG A 190 12.05 2.38 -8.61
CA ARG A 190 11.14 3.49 -8.34
C ARG A 190 10.01 3.15 -7.37
N ALA A 191 9.88 1.89 -6.95
CA ALA A 191 8.82 1.49 -6.04
C ALA A 191 8.89 2.36 -4.75
N PRO A 192 7.77 2.91 -4.26
CA PRO A 192 7.75 3.62 -2.99
C PRO A 192 8.21 2.75 -1.82
N GLY A 193 8.74 3.42 -0.80
CA GLY A 193 9.02 2.81 0.50
C GLY A 193 8.05 3.31 1.55
N LEU A 194 7.79 2.49 2.56
CA LEU A 194 7.03 2.82 3.75
C LEU A 194 7.80 2.29 4.97
N VAL A 195 8.08 3.16 5.92
CA VAL A 195 8.62 2.80 7.22
C VAL A 195 7.50 2.94 8.26
N ILE A 196 7.21 1.87 8.99
CA ILE A 196 6.23 1.88 10.08
C ILE A 196 6.97 1.80 11.41
N ILE A 197 6.95 2.90 12.16
CA ILE A 197 7.78 3.06 13.36
C ILE A 197 7.09 3.91 14.41
N GLY A 198 7.21 3.51 15.68
CA GLY A 198 6.79 4.35 16.80
C GLY A 198 5.27 4.53 16.92
N ARG A 199 4.86 5.26 17.96
CA ARG A 199 3.49 5.76 18.15
C ARG A 199 3.36 7.21 17.69
N ASP A 200 2.14 7.67 17.46
CA ASP A 200 1.89 9.08 17.16
C ASP A 200 2.37 10.00 18.28
N ASP A 201 3.02 11.09 17.87
CA ASP A 201 3.36 12.20 18.75
C ASP A 201 2.61 13.45 18.26
N PRO A 202 1.76 14.07 19.11
CA PRO A 202 0.82 15.12 18.68
C PRO A 202 1.47 16.45 18.26
N SER A 203 2.80 16.63 18.29
CA SER A 203 3.42 17.92 17.95
C SER A 203 3.52 18.22 16.44
N ALA A 204 2.99 19.36 16.00
CA ALA A 204 2.95 19.78 14.59
C ALA A 204 4.33 20.13 13.98
N GLU A 205 5.28 20.65 14.77
CA GLU A 205 6.65 20.96 14.31
C GLU A 205 7.40 19.75 13.75
N ARG A 206 6.99 18.55 14.15
CA ARG A 206 7.63 17.28 13.80
C ARG A 206 7.20 16.73 12.43
N GLN A 207 6.16 17.30 11.81
CA GLN A 207 5.66 16.85 10.51
C GLN A 207 6.55 17.30 9.34
N ALA A 208 7.19 18.47 9.43
CA ALA A 208 7.99 19.03 8.33
C ALA A 208 9.26 18.21 7.99
N SER A 209 9.88 17.57 8.98
CA SER A 209 11.02 16.66 8.74
C SER A 209 10.60 15.36 8.06
N ARG A 210 9.37 14.88 8.34
CA ARG A 210 8.80 13.71 7.67
C ARG A 210 8.48 14.07 6.21
N ALA A 211 7.68 15.11 5.99
CA ALA A 211 7.27 15.55 4.65
C ALA A 211 8.46 15.76 3.68
N ARG A 212 9.57 16.35 4.15
CA ARG A 212 10.78 16.51 3.32
C ARG A 212 11.42 15.19 2.92
N THR A 213 11.41 14.19 3.80
CA THR A 213 11.96 12.85 3.53
C THR A 213 11.05 12.09 2.56
N GLU A 214 9.74 12.19 2.76
CA GLU A 214 8.71 11.59 1.89
C GLU A 214 8.82 12.11 0.45
N GLU A 215 9.00 13.43 0.29
CA GLU A 215 9.11 14.08 -1.01
C GLU A 215 10.43 13.77 -1.73
N GLN A 216 11.57 13.81 -1.01
CA GLN A 216 12.89 13.64 -1.63
C GLN A 216 13.20 12.19 -1.99
N ALA A 217 12.79 11.24 -1.16
CA ALA A 217 13.15 9.83 -1.31
C ALA A 217 11.99 8.96 -1.79
N ARG A 218 10.74 9.43 -1.85
CA ARG A 218 9.55 8.57 -2.03
C ARG A 218 9.49 7.46 -0.98
N ILE A 219 9.79 7.82 0.27
CA ILE A 219 9.76 6.92 1.43
C ILE A 219 8.87 7.56 2.48
N ALA A 220 7.68 7.00 2.68
CA ALA A 220 6.73 7.41 3.70
C ALA A 220 7.20 6.96 5.10
N VAL A 221 7.04 7.79 6.13
CA VAL A 221 7.33 7.38 7.51
C VAL A 221 6.09 7.60 8.37
N HIS A 222 5.45 6.50 8.74
CA HIS A 222 4.21 6.48 9.49
C HIS A 222 4.34 5.74 10.82
N SER A 223 3.43 6.06 11.75
CA SER A 223 3.33 5.40 13.03
C SER A 223 2.49 4.13 12.93
N TRP A 224 2.59 3.28 13.94
CA TRP A 224 1.68 2.14 14.10
C TRP A 224 0.23 2.58 14.29
N ASP A 225 -0.01 3.74 14.92
CA ASP A 225 -1.36 4.29 15.06
C ASP A 225 -1.96 4.71 13.72
N TRP A 226 -1.14 5.19 12.78
CA TRP A 226 -1.59 5.48 11.41
C TRP A 226 -2.04 4.20 10.71
N LEU A 227 -1.28 3.11 10.82
CA LEU A 227 -1.65 1.82 10.24
C LEU A 227 -2.95 1.30 10.85
N LEU A 228 -3.05 1.31 12.18
CA LEU A 228 -4.24 0.86 12.91
C LEU A 228 -5.49 1.66 12.51
N ARG A 229 -5.38 2.99 12.35
CA ARG A 229 -6.47 3.82 11.83
C ARG A 229 -6.84 3.44 10.40
N GLY A 230 -5.87 3.19 9.54
CA GLY A 230 -6.11 2.72 8.17
C GLY A 230 -6.90 1.42 8.15
N ALA A 231 -6.50 0.45 8.97
CA ALA A 231 -7.18 -0.83 9.11
C ALA A 231 -8.61 -0.68 9.64
N ARG A 232 -8.82 0.14 10.68
CA ARG A 232 -10.16 0.45 11.21
C ARG A 232 -11.05 1.11 10.18
N ASN A 233 -10.53 2.09 9.45
CA ASN A 233 -11.29 2.77 8.41
C ASN A 233 -11.74 1.80 7.31
N LEU A 234 -10.93 0.82 6.94
CA LEU A 234 -11.34 -0.23 5.99
C LEU A 234 -12.44 -1.14 6.56
N SER A 235 -12.35 -1.50 7.84
CA SER A 235 -13.36 -2.29 8.54
C SER A 235 -14.69 -1.53 8.67
N ASP A 236 -14.65 -0.27 9.09
CA ASP A 236 -15.82 0.57 9.37
C ASP A 236 -16.48 1.08 8.08
N HIS A 237 -15.67 1.45 7.08
CA HIS A 237 -16.14 1.91 5.78
C HIS A 237 -16.08 0.79 4.73
N ALA A 238 -16.58 -0.40 5.09
CA ALA A 238 -16.86 -1.48 4.14
C ALA A 238 -18.00 -1.07 3.15
N LEU A 239 -17.80 0.01 2.41
CA LEU A 239 -18.58 0.43 1.23
C LEU A 239 -18.38 -0.55 0.06
N TYR A 240 -17.45 -1.49 0.20
CA TYR A 240 -17.49 -2.76 -0.51
C TYR A 240 -18.13 -3.81 0.40
N LYS A 241 -19.47 -3.82 0.47
CA LYS A 241 -20.15 -5.09 0.75
C LYS A 241 -19.70 -6.03 -0.37
N THR A 242 -18.79 -6.94 -0.07
CA THR A 242 -18.34 -7.95 -1.01
C THR A 242 -19.56 -8.66 -1.58
N LYS A 243 -19.49 -9.15 -2.82
CA LYS A 243 -20.58 -9.94 -3.42
C LYS A 243 -21.06 -11.04 -2.47
N PHE A 244 -20.15 -11.64 -1.71
CA PHE A 244 -20.43 -12.59 -0.62
C PHE A 244 -21.28 -12.01 0.52
N ALA A 245 -20.95 -10.81 1.03
CA ALA A 245 -21.76 -10.13 2.05
C ALA A 245 -23.14 -9.71 1.52
N ILE A 246 -23.24 -9.30 0.26
CA ILE A 246 -24.52 -8.99 -0.39
C ILE A 246 -25.36 -10.26 -0.58
N ASP A 247 -24.76 -11.34 -1.06
CA ASP A 247 -25.44 -12.61 -1.34
C ASP A 247 -25.93 -13.25 -0.02
N ASN A 248 -25.14 -13.21 1.07
CA ASN A 248 -25.57 -13.67 2.40
C ASN A 248 -26.67 -12.80 3.03
N LEU A 249 -26.60 -11.47 2.86
CA LEU A 249 -27.66 -10.57 3.33
C LEU A 249 -28.98 -10.82 2.59
N ASN A 250 -28.91 -11.13 1.29
CA ASN A 250 -30.09 -11.47 0.48
C ASN A 250 -30.68 -12.83 0.84
N GLU A 251 -29.85 -13.83 1.17
CA GLU A 251 -30.32 -15.14 1.67
C GLU A 251 -31.04 -15.01 3.02
N GLN A 252 -30.50 -14.20 3.94
CA GLN A 252 -31.14 -13.93 5.23
C GLN A 252 -32.42 -13.09 5.09
N ALA A 253 -32.46 -12.14 4.15
CA ALA A 253 -33.67 -11.38 3.84
C ALA A 253 -34.75 -12.27 3.19
N GLY A 254 -34.36 -13.25 2.37
CA GLY A 254 -35.27 -14.22 1.75
C GLY A 254 -35.92 -15.18 2.75
N GLN A 255 -35.26 -15.47 3.88
CA GLN A 255 -35.82 -16.29 4.97
C GLN A 255 -36.77 -15.52 5.90
N GLN A 256 -36.71 -14.18 5.93
CA GLN A 256 -37.58 -13.37 6.79
C GLN A 256 -38.92 -12.96 6.16
N VAL A 257 -39.19 -13.30 4.89
CA VAL A 257 -40.50 -13.08 4.28
C VAL A 257 -41.47 -14.19 4.71
N VAL A 258 -41.77 -14.27 6.00
CA VAL A 258 -42.99 -14.91 6.50
C VAL A 258 -44.08 -13.84 6.52
N ALA A 259 -45.10 -14.08 5.71
CA ALA A 259 -46.19 -13.20 5.34
C ALA A 259 -46.75 -12.29 6.46
N LEU A 260 -46.79 -10.98 6.18
CA LEU A 260 -47.77 -10.08 6.79
C LEU A 260 -48.98 -9.98 5.84
N PRO A 261 -50.23 -10.08 6.33
CA PRO A 261 -51.42 -10.10 5.48
C PRO A 261 -51.66 -8.72 4.87
N VAL A 262 -51.80 -8.70 3.54
CA VAL A 262 -52.13 -7.49 2.76
C VAL A 262 -53.62 -7.19 2.91
N SER A 263 -53.98 -6.12 3.64
CA SER A 263 -55.32 -5.51 3.52
C SER A 263 -55.28 -4.42 2.44
N ARG A 264 -56.14 -4.56 1.42
CA ARG A 264 -56.32 -3.62 0.31
C ARG A 264 -56.98 -2.30 0.76
N ALA A 265 -56.35 -1.18 0.43
CA ALA A 265 -56.92 0.12 0.01
C ALA A 265 -55.77 1.14 -0.01
N SER A 266 -55.63 2.15 -0.87
CA SER A 266 -56.31 2.61 -2.07
C SER A 266 -55.24 3.37 -2.88
N THR A 267 -55.45 3.55 -4.17
CA THR A 267 -54.51 4.11 -5.15
C THR A 267 -54.11 5.57 -4.88
N PHE A 268 -52.88 5.91 -5.27
CA PHE A 268 -52.10 7.14 -5.02
C PHE A 268 -52.66 8.45 -5.65
N ASP A 269 -53.81 8.41 -6.32
CA ASP A 269 -54.38 9.55 -7.07
C ASP A 269 -55.40 10.40 -6.27
N GLU A 270 -55.76 10.03 -5.05
CA GLU A 270 -56.73 10.78 -4.22
C GLU A 270 -56.11 11.79 -3.23
N LEU A 271 -54.78 11.94 -3.19
CA LEU A 271 -54.08 12.75 -2.18
C LEU A 271 -53.61 14.15 -2.65
N LEU A 272 -53.93 14.58 -3.88
CA LEU A 272 -53.45 15.85 -4.45
C LEU A 272 -54.54 16.76 -5.05
N ALA A 273 -55.78 16.65 -4.61
CA ALA A 273 -56.82 17.61 -4.97
C ALA A 273 -57.51 18.17 -3.72
N GLY A 274 -57.18 19.42 -3.37
CA GLY A 274 -58.02 20.23 -2.50
C GLY A 274 -57.28 21.12 -1.52
N ASP A 275 -57.36 22.43 -1.79
CA ASP A 275 -57.26 23.56 -0.88
C ASP A 275 -55.91 23.90 -0.25
N GLU A 276 -55.34 25.03 -0.68
CA GLU A 276 -54.82 26.04 0.23
C GLU A 276 -54.73 27.41 -0.49
N ASP A 277 -55.90 28.07 -0.58
CA ASP A 277 -55.98 29.54 -0.53
C ASP A 277 -55.85 29.94 0.95
N ALA A 278 -54.79 30.64 1.33
CA ALA A 278 -54.81 31.82 2.21
C ALA A 278 -53.41 32.18 2.71
N GLU A 279 -52.99 33.39 2.32
CA GLU A 279 -52.22 34.38 3.10
C GLU A 279 -51.24 33.87 4.16
N TYR A 280 -49.95 34.19 4.02
CA TYR A 280 -49.30 35.19 4.89
C TYR A 280 -47.94 35.58 4.30
N ASN A 281 -47.94 36.59 3.44
CA ASN A 281 -46.74 37.29 3.00
C ASN A 281 -46.67 38.63 3.75
N ARG A 282 -45.81 38.72 4.77
CA ARG A 282 -45.31 39.99 5.33
C ARG A 282 -43.81 39.86 5.62
N PHE A 283 -43.02 40.49 4.75
CA PHE A 283 -41.61 40.90 4.89
C PHE A 283 -41.36 41.78 6.16
N PRO A 284 -40.14 42.28 6.49
CA PRO A 284 -38.76 42.06 5.96
C PRO A 284 -37.77 41.66 7.11
N TRP A 285 -36.50 41.29 6.94
CA TRP A 285 -35.36 41.80 6.17
C TRP A 285 -34.35 40.66 5.92
#